data_AF-A0A8J9VD19-F1
#
_entry.id   AF-A0A8J9VD19-F1
#
_cell.length_a   1.000
_cell.length_b   1.000
_cell.length_c   1.000
_cell.angle_alpha   90.00
_cell.angle_beta   90.00
_cell.angle_gamma   90.00
#
_symmetry.space_group_name_H-M   'P 1'
#
loop_
_entity.id
_entity.type
_entity.pdbx_description
1 polymer ?
#
loop_
_entity_poly.entity_id
_entity_poly.type
_entity_poly.pdbx_seq_one_letter_code
_entity_poly.pdbx_strand_id
1 'polypeptide(L)'
;MLSITDMISNYIQMWYRLKAIADLLEDYYFHCENRPGVKNILNYREFKQRHLNCFKMIRFSRINAVMDLTRCYLLLVEQCEYLNVTYGIRIIVNNMFFILDMVMMLNLIIRLLMGTVVPSNESKMFPMISTVLRIISSSLILIFGIYRCEQSYRQNERIKRLIDHLVLMKIIPYEVRETLMELKQLIITRPVKYHAMNFYQLEYATVVSISSVIVTYTIILLQNIQ
;
A
#
# COMPACT_ATOMS: atom_id res chain seq x y z
N MET A 1 -9.28 -11.71 18.68
CA MET A 1 -8.46 -12.40 17.66
C MET A 1 -8.27 -11.41 16.51
N LEU A 2 -7.09 -10.81 16.33
CA LEU A 2 -6.87 -9.84 15.25
C LEU A 2 -6.87 -10.54 13.89
N SER A 3 -7.69 -10.06 12.97
CA SER A 3 -7.98 -10.64 11.66
C SER A 3 -7.13 -10.00 10.55
N ILE A 4 -7.06 -10.65 9.37
CA ILE A 4 -6.41 -10.06 8.18
C ILE A 4 -7.12 -8.76 7.75
N THR A 5 -8.43 -8.68 7.98
CA THR A 5 -9.21 -7.46 7.78
C THR A 5 -8.76 -6.32 8.70
N ASP A 6 -8.34 -6.61 9.94
CA ASP A 6 -7.79 -5.59 10.83
C ASP A 6 -6.44 -5.07 10.31
N MET A 7 -5.60 -5.95 9.76
CA MET A 7 -4.35 -5.56 9.11
C MET A 7 -4.62 -4.63 7.91
N ILE A 8 -5.54 -5.01 7.03
CA ILE A 8 -5.91 -4.20 5.85
C ILE A 8 -6.48 -2.85 6.28
N SER A 9 -7.33 -2.83 7.31
CA SER A 9 -7.87 -1.60 7.88
C SER A 9 -6.75 -0.66 8.36
N ASN A 10 -5.75 -1.20 9.06
CA ASN A 10 -4.58 -0.45 9.49
C ASN A 10 -3.77 0.08 8.29
N TYR A 11 -3.55 -0.72 7.24
CA TYR A 11 -2.86 -0.26 6.03
C TYR A 11 -3.62 0.86 5.30
N ILE A 12 -4.95 0.76 5.24
CA ILE A 12 -5.80 1.81 4.69
C ILE A 12 -5.67 3.08 5.53
N GLN A 13 -5.71 2.96 6.86
CA GLN A 13 -5.59 4.11 7.76
C GLN A 13 -4.23 4.79 7.60
N MET A 14 -3.15 4.02 7.53
CA MET A 14 -1.79 4.52 7.28
C MET A 14 -1.70 5.27 5.94
N TRP A 15 -2.28 4.69 4.88
CA TRP A 15 -2.34 5.32 3.57
C TRP A 15 -3.10 6.65 3.61
N TYR A 16 -4.27 6.71 4.27
CA TYR A 16 -5.05 7.94 4.40
C TYR A 16 -4.28 9.03 5.16
N ARG A 17 -3.55 8.67 6.22
CA ARG A 17 -2.73 9.62 6.98
C ARG A 17 -1.56 10.16 6.16
N LEU A 18 -0.86 9.30 5.41
CA LEU A 18 0.17 9.74 4.46
C LEU A 18 -0.41 10.65 3.36
N LYS A 19 -1.58 10.30 2.82
CA LYS A 19 -2.29 11.12 1.84
C LYS A 19 -2.65 12.50 2.43
N ALA A 20 -3.07 12.57 3.69
CA ALA A 20 -3.36 13.84 4.35
C ALA A 20 -2.11 14.73 4.47
N ILE A 21 -0.95 14.15 4.80
CA ILE A 21 0.35 14.86 4.81
C ILE A 21 0.66 15.40 3.41
N ALA A 22 0.52 14.56 2.38
CA ALA A 22 0.77 14.97 0.99
C ALA A 22 -0.17 16.11 0.55
N ASP A 23 -1.46 15.99 0.88
CA ASP A 23 -2.48 16.98 0.54
C ASP A 23 -2.25 18.32 1.27
N LEU A 24 -1.76 18.30 2.52
CA LEU A 24 -1.38 19.50 3.27
C LEU A 24 -0.16 20.20 2.65
N LEU A 25 0.86 19.43 2.26
CA LEU A 25 2.04 19.98 1.58
C LEU A 25 1.70 20.55 0.20
N GLU A 26 0.82 19.88 -0.53
CA GLU A 26 0.31 20.35 -1.81
C GLU A 26 -0.51 21.64 -1.66
N ASP A 27 -1.40 21.72 -0.67
CA ASP A 27 -2.12 22.96 -0.35
C ASP A 27 -1.14 24.09 -0.02
N TYR A 28 -0.13 23.83 0.81
CA TYR A 28 0.90 24.80 1.13
C TYR A 28 1.67 25.27 -0.13
N TYR A 29 2.04 24.35 -1.02
CA TYR A 29 2.69 24.66 -2.29
C TYR A 29 1.89 25.63 -3.17
N PHE A 30 0.57 25.46 -3.25
CA PHE A 30 -0.27 26.36 -4.04
C PHE A 30 -0.37 27.78 -3.47
N HIS A 31 -0.16 27.95 -2.15
CA HIS A 31 -0.27 29.24 -1.48
C HIS A 31 1.07 29.98 -1.35
N CYS A 32 2.19 29.30 -1.60
CA CYS A 32 3.51 29.94 -1.65
C CYS A 32 3.75 30.65 -2.98
N GLU A 33 4.35 31.84 -2.89
CA GLU A 33 4.80 32.60 -4.05
C GLU A 33 5.94 31.86 -4.77
N ASN A 34 5.91 31.92 -6.10
CA ASN A 34 6.98 31.37 -6.93
C ASN A 34 8.22 32.24 -6.84
N ARG A 35 9.39 31.61 -6.94
CA ARG A 35 10.62 32.36 -7.19
C ARG A 35 10.53 33.10 -8.54
N PRO A 36 11.06 34.33 -8.64
CA PRO A 36 11.06 35.08 -9.88
C PRO A 36 11.77 34.30 -10.99
N GLY A 37 11.14 34.23 -12.17
CA GLY A 37 11.67 33.50 -13.34
C GLY A 37 11.24 32.03 -13.46
N VAL A 38 10.56 31.45 -12.46
CA VAL A 38 10.07 30.07 -12.51
C VAL A 38 8.61 30.02 -13.01
N LYS A 39 8.38 29.44 -14.19
CA LYS A 39 7.02 29.09 -14.64
C LYS A 39 6.50 27.91 -13.81
N ASN A 40 5.22 27.92 -13.43
CA ASN A 40 4.59 26.79 -12.74
C ASN A 40 4.59 25.55 -13.66
N ILE A 41 5.52 24.62 -13.43
CA ILE A 41 5.60 23.36 -14.19
C ILE A 41 4.54 22.36 -13.69
N LEU A 42 4.09 22.47 -12.43
CA LEU A 42 3.04 21.63 -11.86
C LEU A 42 1.64 22.16 -12.24
N ASN A 43 1.20 21.84 -13.46
CA ASN A 43 -0.17 22.08 -13.90
C ASN A 43 -1.11 20.96 -13.39
N TYR A 44 -1.17 20.73 -12.07
CA TYR A 44 -2.13 19.81 -11.43
C TYR A 44 -3.55 20.42 -11.31
N ARG A 45 -3.86 21.39 -12.16
CA ARG A 45 -4.94 22.37 -11.95
C ARG A 45 -6.35 21.83 -12.16
N GLU A 46 -6.53 20.63 -12.69
CA GLU A 46 -7.87 20.12 -13.00
C GLU A 46 -8.50 19.25 -11.89
N PHE A 47 -7.75 18.76 -10.90
CA PHE A 47 -8.29 17.68 -10.04
C PHE A 47 -8.92 18.09 -8.70
N LYS A 48 -8.82 19.35 -8.25
CA LYS A 48 -9.21 19.67 -6.86
C LYS A 48 -9.81 21.06 -6.62
N GLN A 49 -10.43 21.65 -7.62
CA GLN A 49 -11.01 23.00 -7.52
C GLN A 49 -12.31 23.07 -6.69
N ARG A 50 -12.84 21.95 -6.14
CA ARG A 50 -14.09 21.93 -5.38
C ARG A 50 -13.98 22.08 -3.86
N HIS A 51 -12.79 22.03 -3.25
CA HIS A 51 -12.66 22.12 -1.78
C HIS A 51 -12.04 23.43 -1.25
N LEU A 52 -11.64 24.35 -2.12
CA LEU A 52 -10.73 25.45 -1.77
C LEU A 52 -11.37 26.74 -1.22
N ASN A 53 -12.70 26.83 -1.11
CA ASN A 53 -13.35 28.08 -0.68
C ASN A 53 -13.54 28.26 0.84
N CYS A 54 -13.14 27.29 1.68
CA CYS A 54 -13.30 27.42 3.14
C CYS A 54 -12.06 27.92 3.92
N PHE A 55 -10.88 28.05 3.29
CA PHE A 55 -9.62 28.07 4.06
C PHE A 55 -8.79 29.37 4.02
N LYS A 56 -9.34 30.49 3.52
CA LYS A 56 -8.59 31.76 3.41
C LYS A 56 -8.17 32.40 4.74
N MET A 57 -8.66 31.94 5.90
CA MET A 57 -8.34 32.52 7.21
C MET A 57 -7.12 31.90 7.94
N ILE A 58 -6.46 30.90 7.36
CA ILE A 58 -5.47 30.05 8.07
C ILE A 58 -4.06 30.21 7.51
N ARG A 59 -3.45 31.41 7.52
CA ARG A 59 -2.04 31.54 7.11
C ARG A 59 -1.08 31.15 8.24
N PHE A 60 -1.39 31.54 9.48
CA PHE A 60 -0.58 31.26 10.67
C PHE A 60 -0.68 29.80 11.15
N SER A 61 -1.87 29.20 11.17
CA SER A 61 -2.00 27.78 11.59
C SER A 61 -1.41 26.81 10.57
N ARG A 62 -1.22 27.20 9.30
CA ARG A 62 -0.59 26.35 8.27
C ARG A 62 0.91 26.21 8.46
N ILE A 63 1.60 27.28 8.88
CA ILE A 63 3.04 27.23 9.19
C ILE A 63 3.26 26.26 10.35
N ASN A 64 2.48 26.40 11.42
CA ASN A 64 2.52 25.49 12.56
C ASN A 64 2.15 24.05 12.15
N ALA A 65 1.15 23.88 11.28
CA ALA A 65 0.77 22.56 10.77
C ALA A 65 1.91 21.87 10.00
N VAL A 66 2.69 22.61 9.21
CA VAL A 66 3.87 22.07 8.51
C VAL A 66 4.96 21.67 9.50
N MET A 67 5.19 22.44 10.55
CA MET A 67 6.14 22.07 11.61
C MET A 67 5.73 20.80 12.35
N ASP A 68 4.42 20.59 12.56
CA ASP A 68 3.90 19.37 13.19
C ASP A 68 3.92 18.14 12.27
N LEU A 69 4.13 18.30 10.95
CA LEU A 69 4.19 17.17 10.00
C LEU A 69 5.33 16.21 10.32
N THR A 70 6.48 16.71 10.78
CA THR A 70 7.63 15.86 11.17
C THR A 70 7.25 14.91 12.30
N ARG A 71 6.54 15.41 13.32
CA ARG A 71 6.03 14.61 14.43
C ARG A 71 4.98 13.60 13.96
N CYS A 72 4.03 14.05 13.13
CA CYS A 72 3.01 13.17 12.55
C CYS A 72 3.63 12.03 11.72
N TYR A 73 4.66 12.34 10.93
CA TYR A 73 5.37 11.34 10.14
C TYR A 73 6.14 10.35 11.02
N LEU A 74 6.80 10.84 12.08
CA LEU A 74 7.51 9.98 13.02
C LEU A 74 6.57 8.98 13.71
N LEU A 75 5.39 9.44 14.17
CA LEU A 75 4.36 8.56 14.71
C LEU A 75 3.86 7.55 13.68
N LEU A 76 3.77 7.92 12.39
CA LEU A 76 3.42 6.98 11.33
C LEU A 76 4.49 5.91 11.12
N VAL A 77 5.77 6.29 11.19
CA VAL A 77 6.87 5.32 11.09
C VAL A 77 6.81 4.32 12.24
N GLU A 78 6.65 4.79 13.48
CA GLU A 78 6.53 3.92 14.65
C GLU A 78 5.30 2.99 14.55
N GLN A 79 4.17 3.51 14.07
CA GLN A 79 2.99 2.69 13.82
C GLN A 79 3.23 1.63 12.73
N CYS A 80 3.95 1.99 11.67
CA CYS A 80 4.31 1.05 10.62
C CYS A 80 5.21 -0.08 11.15
N GLU A 81 6.21 0.26 11.96
CA GLU A 81 7.08 -0.72 12.63
C GLU A 81 6.29 -1.64 13.54
N TYR A 82 5.39 -1.09 14.37
CA TYR A 82 4.50 -1.88 15.21
C TYR A 82 3.61 -2.83 14.41
N LEU A 83 3.04 -2.36 13.29
CA LEU A 83 2.23 -3.19 12.40
C LEU A 83 3.06 -4.31 11.76
N ASN A 84 4.28 -4.02 11.31
CA ASN A 84 5.18 -5.02 10.73
C ASN A 84 5.54 -6.12 11.73
N VAL A 85 5.79 -5.77 13.00
CA VAL A 85 6.06 -6.76 14.05
C VAL A 85 4.82 -7.57 14.37
N THR A 86 3.67 -6.91 14.54
CA THR A 86 2.42 -7.55 15.00
C THR A 86 1.80 -8.45 13.94
N TYR A 87 1.83 -8.02 12.67
CA TYR A 87 1.19 -8.72 11.55
C TYR A 87 2.18 -9.43 10.63
N GLY A 88 3.48 -9.17 10.72
CA GLY A 88 4.49 -9.73 9.82
C GLY A 88 4.47 -11.25 9.75
N ILE A 89 4.49 -11.94 10.90
CA ILE A 89 4.38 -13.40 10.98
C ILE A 89 3.06 -13.89 10.38
N ARG A 90 1.96 -13.17 10.67
CA ARG A 90 0.62 -13.56 10.21
C ARG A 90 0.52 -13.50 8.69
N ILE A 91 1.16 -12.52 8.06
CA ILE A 91 1.23 -12.42 6.60
C ILE A 91 1.95 -13.62 6.01
N ILE A 92 3.10 -14.01 6.57
CA ILE A 92 3.85 -15.18 6.11
C ILE A 92 2.98 -16.44 6.22
N VAL A 93 2.43 -16.68 7.41
CA VAL A 93 1.59 -17.86 7.66
C VAL A 93 0.37 -17.88 6.74
N ASN A 94 -0.29 -16.74 6.55
CA ASN A 94 -1.43 -16.64 5.63
C ASN A 94 -1.04 -16.89 4.17
N ASN A 95 0.10 -16.37 3.72
CA ASN A 95 0.59 -16.61 2.37
C ASN A 95 0.96 -18.09 2.15
N MET A 96 1.54 -18.75 3.15
CA MET A 96 1.81 -20.19 3.10
C MET A 96 0.52 -21.00 3.02
N PHE A 97 -0.48 -20.69 3.86
CA PHE A 97 -1.80 -21.33 3.79
C PHE A 97 -2.48 -21.09 2.44
N PHE A 98 -2.40 -19.88 1.90
CA PHE A 98 -2.94 -19.55 0.59
C PHE A 98 -2.29 -20.37 -0.54
N ILE A 99 -0.97 -20.50 -0.53
CA ILE A 99 -0.25 -21.32 -1.54
C ILE A 99 -0.68 -22.78 -1.43
N LEU A 100 -0.76 -23.34 -0.21
CA LEU A 100 -1.19 -24.72 0.01
C LEU A 100 -2.63 -24.96 -0.46
N ASP A 101 -3.56 -24.08 -0.09
CA ASP A 101 -4.96 -24.16 -0.51
C ASP A 101 -5.09 -24.08 -2.05
N MET A 102 -4.34 -23.18 -2.70
CA MET A 102 -4.31 -23.04 -4.16
C MET A 102 -3.76 -24.29 -4.85
N VAL A 103 -2.65 -24.82 -4.35
CA VAL A 103 -2.03 -26.04 -4.87
C VAL A 103 -2.96 -27.24 -4.73
N MET A 104 -3.59 -27.41 -3.57
CA MET A 104 -4.53 -28.51 -3.33
C MET A 104 -5.72 -28.46 -4.29
N MET A 105 -6.25 -27.25 -4.53
CA MET A 105 -7.39 -27.07 -5.42
C MET A 105 -7.03 -27.23 -6.89
N LEU A 106 -5.87 -26.77 -7.33
CA LEU A 106 -5.39 -27.02 -8.68
C LEU A 106 -5.18 -28.51 -8.93
N ASN A 107 -4.62 -29.25 -7.97
CA ASN A 107 -4.52 -30.70 -8.04
C ASN A 107 -5.91 -31.36 -8.17
N LEU A 108 -6.90 -30.91 -7.40
CA LEU A 108 -8.27 -31.41 -7.50
C LEU A 108 -8.90 -31.10 -8.86
N ILE A 109 -8.72 -29.90 -9.39
CA ILE A 109 -9.18 -29.50 -10.73
C ILE A 109 -8.54 -30.35 -11.82
N ILE A 110 -7.22 -30.58 -11.76
CA ILE A 110 -6.50 -31.44 -12.73
C ILE A 110 -7.07 -32.87 -12.68
N ARG A 111 -7.26 -33.43 -11.49
CA ARG A 111 -7.83 -34.78 -11.33
C ARG A 111 -9.26 -34.89 -11.87
N LEU A 112 -10.06 -33.84 -11.71
CA LEU A 112 -11.41 -33.76 -12.31
C LEU A 112 -11.34 -33.68 -13.84
N LEU A 113 -10.47 -32.82 -14.39
CA LEU A 113 -10.29 -32.66 -15.84
C LEU A 113 -9.81 -33.94 -16.53
N MET A 114 -8.92 -34.70 -15.88
CA MET A 114 -8.45 -35.99 -16.36
C MET A 114 -9.49 -37.12 -16.21
N GLY A 115 -10.67 -36.84 -15.63
CA GLY A 115 -11.72 -37.83 -15.42
C GLY A 115 -11.41 -38.86 -14.31
N THR A 116 -10.28 -38.72 -13.60
CA THR A 116 -9.87 -39.65 -12.52
C THR A 116 -10.75 -39.56 -11.28
N VAL A 117 -11.44 -38.42 -11.10
CA VAL A 117 -12.42 -38.20 -10.04
C VAL A 117 -13.76 -37.91 -10.73
N VAL A 118 -14.65 -38.89 -10.75
CA VAL A 118 -16.03 -38.68 -11.19
C VAL A 118 -16.82 -38.11 -10.01
N PRO A 119 -17.40 -36.89 -10.11
CA PRO A 119 -18.24 -36.35 -9.04
C PRO A 119 -19.54 -37.16 -8.99
N SER A 120 -19.53 -38.25 -8.21
CA SER A 120 -20.76 -38.99 -7.94
C SER A 120 -21.66 -38.13 -7.03
N ASN A 121 -22.80 -37.71 -7.57
CA ASN A 121 -23.93 -36.98 -6.94
C ASN A 121 -23.86 -35.44 -6.91
N GLU A 122 -25.04 -34.84 -7.08
CA GLU A 122 -25.34 -33.40 -6.96
C GLU A 122 -24.85 -32.77 -5.63
N SER A 123 -24.66 -33.56 -4.57
CA SER A 123 -24.17 -33.09 -3.27
C SER A 123 -22.68 -32.71 -3.24
N LYS A 124 -21.87 -33.13 -4.22
CA LYS A 124 -20.43 -32.80 -4.29
C LYS A 124 -20.12 -31.49 -5.03
N MET A 125 -21.09 -30.89 -5.72
CA MET A 125 -20.93 -29.59 -6.39
C MET A 125 -20.81 -28.45 -5.37
N PHE A 126 -21.59 -28.50 -4.29
CA PHE A 126 -21.58 -27.48 -3.24
C PHE A 126 -20.21 -27.27 -2.57
N PRO A 127 -19.49 -28.31 -2.09
CA PRO A 127 -18.16 -28.11 -1.50
C PRO A 127 -17.13 -27.62 -2.52
N MET A 128 -17.23 -28.01 -3.79
CA MET A 128 -16.34 -27.52 -4.84
C MET A 128 -16.54 -26.02 -5.07
N ILE A 129 -17.79 -25.56 -5.23
CA ILE A 129 -18.13 -24.14 -5.37
C ILE A 129 -17.67 -23.35 -4.15
N SER A 130 -17.93 -23.85 -2.94
CA SER A 130 -17.48 -23.21 -1.69
C SER A 130 -15.97 -23.02 -1.65
N THR A 131 -15.21 -24.02 -2.06
CA THR A 131 -13.74 -23.95 -2.05
C THR A 131 -13.21 -22.98 -3.10
N VAL A 132 -13.82 -22.94 -4.29
CA VAL A 132 -13.49 -21.95 -5.32
C VAL A 132 -13.77 -20.52 -4.84
N LEU A 133 -14.93 -20.28 -4.22
CA LEU A 133 -15.26 -18.96 -3.66
C LEU A 133 -14.30 -18.54 -2.56
N ARG A 134 -13.88 -19.47 -1.69
CA ARG A 134 -12.87 -19.22 -0.66
C ARG A 134 -11.52 -18.82 -1.26
N ILE A 135 -11.09 -19.48 -2.33
CA ILE A 135 -9.87 -19.11 -3.07
C ILE A 135 -9.98 -17.72 -3.67
N ILE A 136 -11.07 -17.42 -4.36
CA ILE A 136 -11.28 -16.11 -4.99
C ILE A 136 -11.24 -15.02 -3.92
N SER A 137 -11.97 -15.21 -2.81
CA SER A 137 -11.98 -14.29 -1.68
C SER A 137 -10.57 -14.08 -1.10
N SER A 138 -9.84 -15.16 -0.85
CA SER A 138 -8.47 -15.09 -0.30
C SER A 138 -7.50 -14.38 -1.26
N SER A 139 -7.64 -14.62 -2.56
CA SER A 139 -6.83 -13.98 -3.60
C SER A 139 -7.12 -12.49 -3.67
N LEU A 140 -8.40 -12.09 -3.63
CA LEU A 140 -8.81 -10.68 -3.62
C LEU A 140 -8.28 -9.95 -2.38
N ILE A 141 -8.35 -10.57 -1.21
CA ILE A 141 -7.82 -10.02 0.04
C ILE A 141 -6.32 -9.78 -0.07
N LEU A 142 -5.56 -10.76 -0.59
CA LEU A 142 -4.11 -10.65 -0.78
C LEU A 142 -3.74 -9.55 -1.78
N ILE A 143 -4.38 -9.54 -2.95
CA ILE A 143 -4.13 -8.54 -4.00
C ILE A 143 -4.48 -7.14 -3.50
N PHE A 144 -5.63 -6.98 -2.83
CA PHE A 144 -6.05 -5.70 -2.28
C PHE A 144 -5.12 -5.20 -1.16
N GLY A 145 -4.67 -6.10 -0.28
CA GLY A 145 -3.68 -5.78 0.75
C GLY A 145 -2.37 -5.25 0.15
N ILE A 146 -1.83 -5.95 -0.85
CA ILE A 146 -0.60 -5.54 -1.54
C ILE A 146 -0.81 -4.24 -2.34
N TYR A 147 -1.94 -4.10 -3.02
CA TYR A 147 -2.30 -2.85 -3.70
C TYR A 147 -2.30 -1.65 -2.74
N ARG A 148 -2.82 -1.81 -1.53
CA ARG A 148 -2.81 -0.74 -0.51
C ARG A 148 -1.40 -0.43 0.00
N CYS A 149 -0.57 -1.45 0.19
CA CYS A 149 0.85 -1.25 0.52
C CYS A 149 1.56 -0.42 -0.54
N GLU A 150 1.39 -0.79 -1.82
CA GLU A 150 1.96 -0.08 -2.96
C GLU A 150 1.49 1.39 -3.01
N GLN A 151 0.19 1.63 -2.83
CA GLN A 151 -0.35 2.98 -2.81
C GLN A 151 0.31 3.84 -1.72
N SER A 152 0.63 3.26 -0.57
CA SER A 152 1.37 3.92 0.50
C SER A 152 2.79 4.32 0.06
N TYR A 153 3.50 3.43 -0.64
CA TYR A 153 4.84 3.71 -1.16
C TYR A 153 4.82 4.87 -2.17
N ARG A 154 3.85 4.84 -3.09
CA ARG A 154 3.66 5.93 -4.07
C ARG A 154 3.32 7.26 -3.41
N GLN A 155 2.55 7.26 -2.32
CA GLN A 155 2.29 8.49 -1.56
C GLN A 155 3.58 9.01 -0.91
N ASN A 156 4.43 8.13 -0.36
CA ASN A 156 5.70 8.53 0.22
C ASN A 156 6.62 9.20 -0.83
N GLU A 157 6.69 8.64 -2.04
CA GLU A 157 7.40 9.27 -3.16
C GLU A 157 6.79 10.59 -3.62
N ARG A 158 5.44 10.69 -3.61
CA ARG A 158 4.72 11.94 -3.92
C ARG A 158 5.09 13.03 -2.91
N ILE A 159 5.11 12.72 -1.61
CA ILE A 159 5.52 13.65 -0.55
C ILE A 159 6.95 14.13 -0.80
N LYS A 160 7.89 13.21 -1.05
CA LYS A 160 9.29 13.56 -1.35
C LYS A 160 9.39 14.54 -2.53
N ARG A 161 8.71 14.25 -3.63
CA ARG A 161 8.67 15.13 -4.80
C ARG A 161 8.06 16.50 -4.51
N LEU A 162 6.97 16.54 -3.73
CA LEU A 162 6.34 17.81 -3.32
C LEU A 162 7.30 18.66 -2.49
N ILE A 163 8.03 18.07 -1.55
CA ILE A 163 9.04 18.79 -0.76
C ILE A 163 10.17 19.30 -1.65
N ASP A 164 10.66 18.48 -2.58
CA ASP A 164 11.70 18.89 -3.52
C ASP A 164 11.26 20.09 -4.37
N HIS A 165 10.02 20.07 -4.88
CA HIS A 165 9.46 21.19 -5.62
C HIS A 165 9.24 22.44 -4.76
N LEU A 166 8.73 22.29 -3.54
CA LEU A 166 8.56 23.39 -2.57
C LEU A 166 9.89 24.11 -2.33
N VAL A 167 10.93 23.35 -2.00
CA VAL A 167 12.25 23.91 -1.65
C VAL A 167 12.91 24.62 -2.82
N LEU A 168 12.82 24.06 -4.03
CA LEU A 168 13.52 24.58 -5.21
C LEU A 168 12.77 25.74 -5.87
N MET A 169 11.44 25.67 -5.94
CA MET A 169 10.65 26.55 -6.80
C MET A 169 9.95 27.68 -6.05
N LYS A 170 9.74 27.55 -4.74
CA LYS A 170 8.97 28.52 -3.95
C LYS A 170 9.86 29.41 -3.07
N ILE A 171 9.32 30.58 -2.73
CA ILE A 171 9.86 31.46 -1.70
C ILE A 171 9.21 31.02 -0.38
N ILE A 172 10.01 30.49 0.53
CA ILE A 172 9.56 29.97 1.83
C ILE A 172 10.43 30.57 2.94
N PRO A 173 9.85 30.84 4.13
CA PRO A 173 10.60 31.28 5.31
C PRO A 173 11.69 30.27 5.67
N TYR A 174 12.79 30.75 6.27
CA TYR A 174 13.92 29.90 6.66
C TYR A 174 13.49 28.75 7.59
N GLU A 175 12.70 29.06 8.63
CA GLU A 175 12.19 28.07 9.60
C GLU A 175 11.38 26.93 8.94
N VAL A 176 10.51 27.29 7.98
CA VAL A 176 9.71 26.30 7.24
C VAL A 176 10.59 25.47 6.31
N ARG A 177 11.62 26.09 5.73
CA ARG A 177 12.56 25.39 4.86
C ARG A 177 13.38 24.36 5.65
N GLU A 178 13.83 24.73 6.84
CA GLU A 178 14.58 23.84 7.74
C GLU A 178 13.73 22.64 8.15
N THR A 179 12.51 22.87 8.66
CA THR A 179 11.59 21.79 9.04
C THR A 179 11.19 20.89 7.86
N LEU A 180 11.00 21.44 6.66
CA LEU A 180 10.77 20.63 5.45
C LEU A 180 11.97 19.78 5.06
N MET A 181 13.20 20.28 5.24
CA MET A 181 14.41 19.51 4.99
C MET A 181 14.57 18.38 6.02
N GLU A 182 14.28 18.63 7.29
CA GLU A 182 14.23 17.60 8.33
C GLU A 182 13.19 16.53 7.99
N LEU A 183 11.97 16.93 7.61
CA LEU A 183 10.92 16.00 7.18
C LEU A 183 11.37 15.18 5.97
N LYS A 184 12.00 15.81 4.97
CA LYS A 184 12.56 15.11 3.81
C LYS A 184 13.63 14.10 4.23
N GLN A 185 14.54 14.48 5.11
CA GLN A 185 15.58 13.59 5.61
C GLN A 185 14.96 12.41 6.38
N LEU A 186 13.93 12.66 7.20
CA LEU A 186 13.19 11.63 7.91
C LEU A 186 12.51 10.65 6.93
N ILE A 187 11.86 11.15 5.88
CA ILE A 187 11.22 10.33 4.84
C ILE A 187 12.23 9.47 4.08
N ILE A 188 13.41 10.03 3.78
CA ILE A 188 14.47 9.32 3.05
C ILE A 188 15.11 8.25 3.94
N THR A 189 15.37 8.56 5.20
CA THR A 189 16.04 7.64 6.13
C THR A 189 15.10 6.56 6.67
N ARG A 190 13.83 6.89 6.90
CA ARG A 190 12.83 6.00 7.48
C ARG A 190 11.55 5.99 6.64
N PRO A 191 11.59 5.39 5.43
CA PRO A 191 10.40 5.28 4.60
C PRO A 191 9.39 4.33 5.23
N VAL A 192 8.10 4.68 5.15
CA VAL A 192 7.00 3.79 5.52
C VAL A 192 6.99 2.59 4.57
N LYS A 193 7.48 1.44 5.05
CA LYS A 193 7.60 0.18 4.29
C LYS A 193 6.96 -0.96 5.05
N TYR A 194 6.13 -1.75 4.35
CA TYR A 194 5.48 -2.91 4.97
C TYR A 194 6.29 -4.17 4.71
N HIS A 195 6.64 -4.87 5.78
CA HIS A 195 7.46 -6.07 5.73
C HIS A 195 6.74 -7.25 6.36
N ALA A 196 6.89 -8.42 5.74
CA ALA A 196 6.52 -9.68 6.34
C ALA A 196 7.66 -10.16 7.26
N MET A 197 7.63 -9.76 8.54
CA MET A 197 8.63 -10.15 9.56
C MET A 197 10.09 -9.91 9.10
N ASN A 198 10.35 -8.79 8.40
CA ASN A 198 11.64 -8.45 7.80
C ASN A 198 12.20 -9.47 6.78
N PHE A 199 11.44 -10.49 6.38
CA PHE A 199 11.87 -11.44 5.33
C PHE A 199 11.79 -10.82 3.94
N TYR A 200 10.66 -10.19 3.62
CA TYR A 200 10.45 -9.53 2.34
C TYR A 200 9.48 -8.34 2.47
N GLN A 201 9.63 -7.38 1.56
CA GLN A 201 8.74 -6.23 1.45
C GLN A 201 7.47 -6.61 0.67
N LEU A 202 6.31 -6.14 1.12
CA LEU A 202 5.03 -6.37 0.44
C LEU A 202 4.92 -5.46 -0.78
N GLU A 203 5.22 -6.00 -1.95
CA GLU A 203 5.18 -5.30 -3.24
C GLU A 203 4.46 -6.17 -4.30
N TYR A 204 4.18 -5.61 -5.49
CA TYR A 204 3.62 -6.40 -6.59
C TYR A 204 4.48 -7.60 -6.97
N ALA A 205 5.80 -7.51 -6.79
CA ALA A 205 6.73 -8.63 -6.97
C ALA A 205 6.35 -9.85 -6.11
N THR A 206 5.78 -9.64 -4.91
CA THR A 206 5.28 -10.72 -4.06
C THR A 206 4.12 -11.47 -4.71
N VAL A 207 3.16 -10.76 -5.33
CA VAL A 207 2.05 -11.39 -6.05
C VAL A 207 2.56 -12.20 -7.23
N VAL A 208 3.48 -11.63 -8.00
CA VAL A 208 4.08 -12.31 -9.16
C VAL A 208 4.83 -13.57 -8.72
N SER A 209 5.59 -13.49 -7.62
CA SER A 209 6.30 -14.64 -7.05
C SER A 209 5.35 -15.74 -6.60
N ILE A 210 4.28 -15.41 -5.86
CA ILE A 210 3.26 -16.38 -5.42
C ILE A 210 2.59 -17.03 -6.64
N SER A 211 2.16 -16.23 -7.61
CA SER A 211 1.56 -16.74 -8.86
C SER A 211 2.51 -17.67 -9.61
N SER A 212 3.79 -17.32 -9.70
CA SER A 212 4.80 -18.17 -10.34
C SER A 212 4.94 -19.52 -9.63
N VAL A 213 5.00 -19.53 -8.30
CA VAL A 213 5.09 -20.78 -7.51
C VAL A 213 3.88 -21.67 -7.79
N ILE A 214 2.68 -21.08 -7.82
CA ILE A 214 1.43 -21.80 -8.12
C ILE A 214 1.49 -22.41 -9.53
N VAL A 215 1.88 -21.63 -10.53
CA VAL A 215 1.99 -22.10 -11.93
C VAL A 215 3.03 -23.20 -12.05
N THR A 216 4.23 -23.02 -11.48
CA THR A 216 5.29 -24.02 -11.50
C THR A 216 4.85 -25.33 -10.87
N TYR A 217 4.19 -25.28 -9.70
CA TYR A 217 3.68 -26.48 -9.06
C TYR A 217 2.59 -27.17 -9.88
N THR A 218 1.74 -26.39 -10.55
CA THR A 218 0.71 -26.92 -11.46
C THR A 218 1.33 -27.66 -12.64
N ILE A 219 2.41 -27.13 -13.22
CA ILE A 219 3.16 -27.78 -14.31
C ILE A 219 3.78 -29.09 -13.82
N ILE A 220 4.43 -29.08 -12.65
CA ILE A 220 5.04 -30.30 -12.07
C ILE A 220 3.98 -31.37 -11.81
N LEU A 221 2.82 -30.99 -11.27
CA LEU A 221 1.70 -31.91 -11.08
C LEU A 221 1.21 -32.50 -12.40
N LEU A 222 1.06 -31.68 -13.44
CA LEU A 222 0.64 -32.15 -14.77
C LEU A 222 1.65 -33.13 -15.36
N GLN A 223 2.96 -32.86 -15.22
CA GLN A 223 4.02 -33.74 -15.69
C GLN A 223 4.07 -35.07 -14.95
N ASN A 224 3.82 -35.07 -13.63
CA ASN A 224 3.83 -36.30 -12.83
C ASN A 224 2.60 -37.20 -13.05
N ILE A 225 1.55 -36.69 -13.69
CA ILE A 225 0.32 -37.43 -13.99
C ILE A 225 0.36 -38.07 -15.39
N GLN A 226 1.15 -37.52 -16.32
CA GLN A 226 1.41 -38.09 -17.65
C GLN A 226 2.40 -39.26 -17.57
#